data_AF-A0A1Q9JL70-F1
#
_entry.id   AF-A0A1Q9JL70-F1
#
_cell.length_a   1.000
_cell.length_b   1.000
_cell.length_c   1.000
_cell.angle_alpha   90.00
_cell.angle_beta   90.00
_cell.angle_gamma   90.00
#
_symmetry.space_group_name_H-M   'P 1'
#
loop_
_entity.id
_entity.type
_entity.pdbx_description
1 polymer ?
#
loop_
_entity_poly.entity_id
_entity_poly.type
_entity_poly.pdbx_seq_one_letter_code
_entity_poly.pdbx_strand_id
1 'polypeptide(L)'
;MNARNCLEVLRKIKDVAFATVDEAGKPQVRIIDVMLVEGECLYFCTSRGKDFYQQLERDGNVAVTALTPEFQMVRLNGRARRLENQKEWIDRIFEENPSMNDVYPGESRYVLEPFAIDCGEVEFFDLGVTPISRESFPVGGGEVSEKGFVISDACIGCGKCLRGCPQQCIEEGTPFRIMQEHCLHCGRCFEECPVQAILRR
;
A
#
# COMPACT_ATOMS: atom_id res chain seq x y z
N MET A 1 -0.40 13.42 4.54
CA MET A 1 0.40 12.24 4.98
C MET A 1 1.72 12.21 4.17
N ASN A 2 2.65 11.27 4.38
CA ASN A 2 3.76 11.02 3.43
C ASN A 2 4.18 9.53 3.43
N ALA A 3 5.04 9.12 2.49
CA ALA A 3 5.45 7.73 2.31
C ALA A 3 6.03 7.11 3.59
N ARG A 4 7.03 7.77 4.19
CA ARG A 4 7.64 7.37 5.45
C ARG A 4 6.60 7.15 6.56
N ASN A 5 5.71 8.12 6.78
CA ASN A 5 4.70 8.03 7.83
C ASN A 5 3.71 6.87 7.59
N CYS A 6 3.41 6.55 6.33
CA CYS A 6 2.60 5.37 6.00
C CYS A 6 3.32 4.07 6.37
N LEU A 7 4.60 3.96 6.05
CA LEU A 7 5.40 2.78 6.43
C LEU A 7 5.51 2.65 7.95
N GLU A 8 5.67 3.77 8.66
CA GLU A 8 5.67 3.78 10.13
C GLU A 8 4.33 3.31 10.73
N VAL A 9 3.20 3.58 10.07
CA VAL A 9 1.91 2.99 10.47
C VAL A 9 1.94 1.47 10.33
N LEU A 10 2.47 0.93 9.23
CA LEU A 10 2.64 -0.52 9.06
C LEU A 10 3.55 -1.11 10.14
N ARG A 11 4.66 -0.43 10.47
CA ARG A 11 5.57 -0.84 11.55
C ARG A 11 4.90 -0.83 12.92
N LYS A 12 4.08 0.17 13.22
CA LYS A 12 3.32 0.25 14.48
C LYS A 12 2.30 -0.88 14.62
N ILE A 13 1.62 -1.23 13.52
CA ILE A 13 0.71 -2.39 13.49
C ILE A 13 1.50 -3.70 13.64
N LYS A 14 2.73 -3.73 13.11
CA LYS A 14 3.68 -4.84 13.10
C LYS A 14 3.20 -6.03 12.27
N ASP A 15 2.08 -6.63 12.64
CA ASP A 15 1.53 -7.82 11.97
C ASP A 15 0.63 -7.41 10.81
N VAL A 16 1.14 -7.46 9.58
CA VAL A 16 0.43 -6.96 8.40
C VAL A 16 0.24 -8.04 7.33
N ALA A 17 -0.77 -7.88 6.48
CA ALA A 17 -1.03 -8.85 5.43
C ALA A 17 -0.12 -8.61 4.22
N PHE A 18 0.66 -9.61 3.83
CA PHE A 18 1.48 -9.63 2.62
C PHE A 18 0.87 -10.54 1.57
N ALA A 19 0.64 -9.99 0.38
CA ALA A 19 0.25 -10.72 -0.80
C ALA A 19 1.42 -10.89 -1.77
N THR A 20 1.50 -12.06 -2.39
CA THR A 20 2.47 -12.47 -3.42
C THR A 20 1.77 -13.35 -4.45
N VAL A 21 2.48 -13.77 -5.49
CA VAL A 21 1.97 -14.67 -6.53
C VAL A 21 2.80 -15.96 -6.56
N ASP A 22 2.17 -17.13 -6.57
CA ASP A 22 2.85 -18.43 -6.71
C ASP A 22 3.23 -18.78 -8.15
N GLU A 23 3.92 -19.90 -8.39
CA GLU A 23 4.42 -20.24 -9.74
C GLU A 23 3.31 -20.53 -10.74
N ALA A 24 2.11 -20.85 -10.26
CA ALA A 24 0.93 -21.04 -11.09
C ALA A 24 0.18 -19.72 -11.36
N GLY A 25 0.72 -18.59 -10.92
CA GLY A 25 0.07 -17.29 -11.06
C GLY A 25 -1.06 -17.04 -10.07
N LYS A 26 -1.22 -17.88 -9.03
CA LYS A 26 -2.29 -17.71 -8.05
C LYS A 26 -1.88 -16.73 -6.96
N PRO A 27 -2.79 -15.84 -6.53
CA PRO A 27 -2.53 -14.93 -5.44
C PRO A 27 -2.46 -15.71 -4.12
N GLN A 28 -1.49 -15.32 -3.29
CA GLN A 28 -1.28 -15.89 -1.97
C GLN A 28 -1.25 -14.75 -0.96
N VAL A 29 -1.73 -14.98 0.27
CA VAL A 29 -1.72 -13.97 1.35
C VAL A 29 -1.41 -14.61 2.70
N ARG A 30 -0.66 -13.89 3.55
CA ARG A 30 -0.35 -14.30 4.92
C ARG A 30 0.03 -13.09 5.77
N ILE A 31 0.03 -13.25 7.08
CA ILE A 31 0.54 -12.24 8.02
C ILE A 31 2.06 -12.35 8.13
N ILE A 32 2.74 -11.22 8.05
CA ILE A 32 4.19 -11.07 8.20
C ILE A 32 4.47 -9.84 9.06
N ASP A 33 5.37 -9.98 10.03
CA ASP A 33 5.83 -8.88 10.86
C ASP A 33 6.68 -7.90 10.03
N VAL A 34 6.33 -6.62 10.09
CA VAL A 34 7.21 -5.52 9.68
C VAL A 34 8.29 -5.38 10.73
N MET A 35 9.51 -5.78 10.40
CA MET A 35 10.62 -5.85 11.34
C MET A 35 11.21 -4.47 11.62
N LEU A 36 11.38 -3.65 10.58
CA LEU A 36 11.96 -2.31 10.65
C LEU A 36 11.35 -1.42 9.56
N VAL A 37 11.36 -0.11 9.81
CA VAL A 37 11.17 0.93 8.79
C VAL A 37 12.27 1.96 8.97
N GLU A 38 12.97 2.28 7.89
CA GLU A 38 14.00 3.33 7.89
C GLU A 38 13.91 4.18 6.63
N GLY A 39 13.71 5.49 6.81
CA GLY A 39 13.43 6.38 5.68
C GLY A 39 12.18 5.93 4.92
N GLU A 40 12.34 5.58 3.65
CA GLU A 40 11.29 5.04 2.79
C GLU A 40 11.51 3.56 2.47
N CYS A 41 12.13 2.81 3.39
CA CYS A 41 12.36 1.38 3.23
C CYS A 41 11.69 0.59 4.35
N LEU A 42 10.94 -0.45 3.96
CA LEU A 42 10.35 -1.43 4.87
C LEU A 42 11.15 -2.71 4.84
N TYR A 43 11.51 -3.25 6.02
CA TYR A 43 12.26 -4.49 6.14
C TYR A 43 11.43 -5.57 6.82
N PHE A 44 11.60 -6.79 6.34
CA PHE A 44 11.01 -8.00 6.91
C PHE A 44 11.96 -9.18 6.69
N CYS A 45 11.66 -10.33 7.29
CA CYS A 45 12.41 -11.55 7.02
C CYS A 45 11.50 -12.77 6.97
N THR A 46 11.96 -13.83 6.30
CA THR A 46 11.25 -15.10 6.22
C THR A 46 12.23 -16.26 6.13
N SER A 47 11.81 -17.46 6.52
CA SER A 47 12.67 -18.64 6.45
C SER A 47 12.75 -19.19 5.03
N ARG A 48 13.93 -19.67 4.63
CA ARG A 48 14.22 -20.22 3.28
C ARG A 48 13.28 -21.34 2.83
N GLY A 49 12.73 -22.10 3.78
CA GLY A 49 11.87 -23.25 3.51
C GLY A 49 10.41 -22.90 3.21
N LYS A 50 9.99 -21.64 3.32
CA LYS A 50 8.59 -21.24 3.10
C LYS A 50 8.30 -20.96 1.63
N ASP A 51 7.09 -21.26 1.18
CA ASP A 51 6.61 -20.87 -0.15
C ASP A 51 6.70 -19.35 -0.36
N PHE A 52 6.44 -18.57 0.70
CA PHE A 52 6.60 -17.12 0.68
C PHE A 52 8.02 -16.70 0.27
N TYR A 53 9.06 -17.35 0.79
CA TYR A 53 10.44 -17.09 0.39
C TYR A 53 10.66 -17.37 -1.10
N GLN A 54 10.21 -18.53 -1.59
CA GLN A 54 10.35 -18.91 -3.01
C GLN A 54 9.62 -17.93 -3.94
N GLN A 55 8.45 -17.44 -3.54
CA GLN A 55 7.66 -16.46 -4.29
C GLN A 55 8.40 -15.11 -4.40
N LEU A 56 9.03 -14.66 -3.31
CA LEU A 56 9.81 -13.41 -3.29
C LEU A 56 11.05 -13.51 -4.18
N GLU A 57 11.79 -14.62 -4.10
CA GLU A 57 13.00 -14.83 -4.92
C GLU A 57 12.68 -14.93 -6.42
N ARG A 58 11.52 -15.50 -6.77
CA ARG A 58 11.14 -15.67 -8.18
C ARG A 58 10.67 -14.38 -8.83
N ASP A 59 9.76 -13.66 -8.17
CA ASP A 59 9.03 -12.54 -8.78
C ASP A 59 9.31 -11.23 -8.02
N GLY A 60 9.23 -11.30 -6.69
CA GLY A 60 9.46 -10.18 -5.79
C GLY A 60 8.32 -9.17 -5.74
N ASN A 61 7.30 -9.24 -6.62
CA ASN A 61 6.15 -8.34 -6.51
C ASN A 61 5.35 -8.67 -5.24
N VAL A 62 5.10 -7.63 -4.45
CA VAL A 62 4.41 -7.72 -3.16
C VAL A 62 3.39 -6.61 -3.03
N ALA A 63 2.25 -6.95 -2.42
CA ALA A 63 1.31 -5.97 -1.90
C ALA A 63 1.13 -6.18 -0.40
N VAL A 64 1.25 -5.12 0.37
CA VAL A 64 1.15 -5.13 1.83
C VAL A 64 -0.04 -4.27 2.23
N THR A 65 -0.87 -4.73 3.15
CA THR A 65 -2.00 -3.94 3.65
C THR A 65 -2.24 -4.14 5.14
N ALA A 66 -2.68 -3.07 5.80
CA ALA A 66 -3.11 -3.10 7.19
C ALA A 66 -4.17 -2.03 7.45
N LEU A 67 -4.89 -2.18 8.57
CA LEU A 67 -5.95 -1.29 9.02
C LEU A 67 -5.72 -0.95 10.49
N THR A 68 -5.79 0.34 10.85
CA THR A 68 -5.74 0.78 12.25
C THR A 68 -7.13 0.72 12.89
N PRO A 69 -7.23 0.73 14.24
CA PRO A 69 -8.52 0.87 14.93
C PRO A 69 -9.31 2.13 14.55
N GLU A 70 -8.64 3.18 14.10
CA GLU A 70 -9.23 4.45 13.65
C GLU A 70 -9.72 4.39 12.19
N PHE A 71 -9.81 3.21 11.58
CA PHE A 71 -10.22 2.99 10.20
C PHE A 71 -9.28 3.61 9.15
N GLN A 72 -8.00 3.73 9.50
CA GLN A 72 -6.96 4.18 8.58
C GLN A 72 -6.32 2.97 7.91
N MET A 73 -6.45 2.89 6.60
CA MET A 73 -5.88 1.83 5.78
C MET A 73 -4.57 2.31 5.16
N VAL A 74 -3.54 1.48 5.25
CA VAL A 74 -2.30 1.67 4.50
C VAL A 74 -2.12 0.49 3.57
N ARG A 75 -1.86 0.77 2.30
CA ARG A 75 -1.56 -0.23 1.28
C ARG A 75 -0.26 0.14 0.55
N LEU A 76 0.74 -0.71 0.65
CA LEU A 76 2.01 -0.59 -0.07
C LEU A 76 2.01 -1.61 -1.23
N ASN A 77 2.30 -1.19 -2.45
CA ASN A 77 2.61 -2.09 -3.56
C ASN A 77 4.05 -1.81 -4.00
N GLY A 78 4.86 -2.84 -4.17
CA GLY A 78 6.26 -2.67 -4.55
C GLY A 78 6.94 -3.98 -4.86
N ARG A 79 8.27 -3.94 -4.94
CA ARG A 79 9.10 -5.12 -5.14
C ARG A 79 9.97 -5.38 -3.92
N ALA A 80 9.87 -6.58 -3.36
CA ALA A 80 10.76 -7.07 -2.33
C ALA A 80 12.06 -7.56 -2.97
N ARG A 81 13.19 -7.15 -2.39
CA ARG A 81 14.53 -7.62 -2.76
C ARG A 81 15.21 -8.26 -1.55
N ARG A 82 15.90 -9.38 -1.78
CA ARG A 82 16.78 -9.99 -0.78
C ARG A 82 18.01 -9.10 -0.55
N LEU A 83 18.48 -9.02 0.69
CA LEU A 83 19.69 -8.26 1.04
C LEU A 83 20.97 -9.10 0.85
N GLU A 84 22.16 -8.50 0.69
CA GLU A 84 23.41 -9.27 0.52
C GLU A 84 24.07 -9.64 1.87
N ASN A 85 24.08 -8.72 2.84
CA ASN A 85 24.64 -8.94 4.18
C ASN A 85 23.66 -9.64 5.13
N GLN A 86 23.26 -10.85 4.78
CA GLN A 86 22.18 -11.60 5.44
C GLN A 86 22.33 -11.71 6.97
N LYS A 87 23.52 -12.08 7.45
CA LYS A 87 23.76 -12.30 8.89
C LYS A 87 23.63 -10.99 9.70
N GLU A 88 24.31 -9.95 9.26
CA GLU A 88 24.29 -8.62 9.91
C GLU A 88 22.87 -8.06 10.00
N TRP A 89 22.08 -8.20 8.93
CA TRP A 89 20.71 -7.74 8.92
C TRP A 89 19.78 -8.57 9.82
N ILE A 90 19.97 -9.89 9.89
CA ILE A 90 19.21 -10.72 10.84
C ILE A 90 19.56 -10.36 12.28
N ASP A 91 20.84 -10.15 12.59
CA ASP A 91 21.26 -9.75 13.93
C ASP A 91 20.61 -8.43 14.33
N ARG A 92 20.66 -7.44 13.44
CA ARG A 92 19.98 -6.15 13.60
C ARG A 92 18.46 -6.28 13.77
N ILE A 93 17.80 -7.11 12.97
CA ILE A 93 16.36 -7.36 13.11
C ILE A 93 16.03 -7.92 14.50
N PHE A 94 16.87 -8.81 15.03
CA PHE A 94 16.67 -9.43 16.34
C PHE A 94 16.98 -8.47 17.51
N GLU A 95 17.94 -7.56 17.34
CA GLU A 95 18.19 -6.48 18.29
C GLU A 95 16.95 -5.58 18.46
N GLU A 96 16.30 -5.25 17.35
CA GLU A 96 15.11 -4.38 17.31
C GLU A 96 13.80 -5.13 17.60
N ASN A 97 13.81 -6.46 17.56
CA ASN A 97 12.65 -7.30 17.85
C ASN A 97 13.00 -8.44 18.84
N PRO A 98 13.32 -8.12 20.11
CA PRO A 98 13.84 -9.12 21.06
C PRO A 98 12.93 -10.32 21.33
N SER A 99 11.62 -10.17 21.15
CA SER A 99 10.65 -11.28 21.32
C SER A 99 10.88 -12.44 20.34
N MET A 100 11.57 -12.20 19.23
CA MET A 100 11.89 -13.25 18.26
C MET A 100 12.91 -14.27 18.79
N ASN A 101 13.69 -13.91 19.82
CA ASN A 101 14.69 -14.82 20.41
C ASN A 101 14.04 -16.06 21.03
N ASP A 102 12.80 -15.96 21.49
CA ASP A 102 12.05 -17.10 22.04
C ASP A 102 11.61 -18.08 20.94
N VAL A 103 11.32 -17.56 19.74
CA VAL A 103 10.91 -18.36 18.58
C VAL A 103 12.11 -18.98 17.87
N TYR A 104 13.22 -18.25 17.81
CA TYR A 104 14.45 -18.67 17.16
C TYR A 104 15.64 -18.64 18.14
N PRO A 105 15.74 -19.65 19.03
CA PRO A 105 16.80 -19.69 20.03
C PRO A 105 18.20 -19.89 19.41
N GLY A 106 19.19 -19.22 19.98
CA GLY A 106 20.60 -19.32 19.58
C GLY A 106 20.86 -18.90 18.14
N GLU A 107 21.55 -19.75 17.39
CA GLU A 107 21.90 -19.54 15.98
C GLU A 107 20.77 -19.96 15.02
N SER A 108 19.62 -20.45 15.52
CA SER A 108 18.52 -20.88 14.64
C SER A 108 17.91 -19.72 13.84
N ARG A 109 18.10 -18.47 14.29
CA ARG A 109 17.65 -17.25 13.57
C ARG A 109 18.16 -17.16 12.13
N TYR A 110 19.32 -17.75 11.80
CA TYR A 110 19.90 -17.65 10.46
C TYR A 110 19.26 -18.60 9.44
N VAL A 111 18.17 -19.29 9.81
CA VAL A 111 17.25 -19.87 8.81
C VAL A 111 16.44 -18.80 8.09
N LEU A 112 16.35 -17.60 8.67
CA LEU A 112 15.69 -16.43 8.12
C LEU A 112 16.62 -15.70 7.15
N GLU A 113 16.01 -15.13 6.11
CA GLU A 113 16.66 -14.24 5.16
C GLU A 113 15.91 -12.89 5.15
N PRO A 114 16.63 -11.75 5.26
CA PRO A 114 16.03 -10.44 5.25
C PRO A 114 15.78 -9.93 3.84
N PHE A 115 14.66 -9.23 3.72
CA PHE A 115 14.17 -8.58 2.51
C PHE A 115 13.85 -7.12 2.81
N ALA A 116 13.92 -6.30 1.77
CA ALA A 116 13.56 -4.89 1.80
C ALA A 116 12.54 -4.58 0.69
N ILE A 117 11.63 -3.64 0.98
CA ILE A 117 10.79 -2.95 -0.01
C ILE A 117 11.18 -1.48 0.06
N ASP A 118 11.94 -1.03 -0.92
CA ASP A 118 12.45 0.34 -1.03
C ASP A 118 12.08 0.98 -2.37
N CYS A 119 11.18 0.37 -3.14
CA CYS A 119 10.66 0.94 -4.38
C CYS A 119 9.22 0.50 -4.60
N GLY A 120 8.33 1.47 -4.82
CA GLY A 120 6.91 1.21 -5.06
C GLY A 120 6.02 2.43 -4.86
N GLU A 121 4.74 2.17 -4.57
CA GLU A 121 3.74 3.17 -4.18
C GLU A 121 3.07 2.78 -2.86
N VAL A 122 2.77 3.77 -2.03
CA VAL A 122 1.97 3.58 -0.81
C VAL A 122 0.74 4.47 -0.84
N GLU A 123 -0.42 3.88 -0.59
CA GLU A 123 -1.71 4.55 -0.47
C GLU A 123 -2.11 4.60 0.99
N PHE A 124 -2.52 5.79 1.45
CA PHE A 124 -3.18 6.01 2.71
C PHE A 124 -4.66 6.32 2.45
N PHE A 125 -5.56 5.64 3.15
CA PHE A 125 -6.99 5.84 3.02
C PHE A 125 -7.68 5.85 4.38
N ASP A 126 -8.22 7.00 4.78
CA ASP A 126 -8.89 7.24 6.05
C ASP A 126 -10.41 7.30 5.85
N LEU A 127 -11.09 6.28 6.39
CA LEU A 127 -12.55 6.18 6.43
C LEU A 127 -13.14 6.70 7.75
N GLY A 128 -12.31 7.06 8.73
CA GLY A 128 -12.73 7.58 10.03
C GLY A 128 -13.13 9.06 10.01
N VAL A 129 -12.91 9.75 8.88
CA VAL A 129 -13.18 11.17 8.70
C VAL A 129 -14.23 11.44 7.63
N THR A 130 -14.84 12.64 7.66
CA THR A 130 -15.78 13.10 6.63
C THR A 130 -15.47 14.55 6.25
N PRO A 131 -15.18 14.86 4.96
CA PRO A 131 -15.05 13.91 3.85
C PRO A 131 -13.90 12.90 4.09
N ILE A 132 -13.98 11.74 3.46
CA ILE A 132 -12.90 10.73 3.52
C ILE A 132 -11.57 11.34 3.05
N SER A 133 -10.44 10.81 3.51
CA SER A 133 -9.12 11.27 3.06
C SER A 133 -8.36 10.15 2.36
N ARG A 134 -7.84 10.40 1.16
CA ARG A 134 -7.02 9.45 0.42
C ARG A 134 -5.83 10.14 -0.22
N GLU A 135 -4.65 9.57 -0.07
CA GLU A 135 -3.43 10.07 -0.70
C GLU A 135 -2.56 8.89 -1.16
N SER A 136 -1.79 9.06 -2.23
CA SER A 136 -0.82 8.08 -2.70
C SER A 136 0.56 8.74 -2.84
N PHE A 137 1.60 8.03 -2.42
CA PHE A 137 2.96 8.54 -2.38
C PHE A 137 3.92 7.54 -3.04
N PRO A 138 4.95 8.02 -3.77
CA PRO A 138 6.02 7.16 -4.22
C PRO A 138 6.86 6.71 -3.03
N VAL A 139 7.45 5.52 -3.13
CA VAL A 139 8.38 4.97 -2.15
C VAL A 139 9.72 4.78 -2.85
N GLY A 140 10.79 5.39 -2.32
CA GLY A 140 12.17 5.22 -2.77
C GLY A 140 12.40 5.36 -4.27
N GLY A 141 11.76 6.38 -4.86
CA GLY A 141 11.87 6.71 -6.29
C GLY A 141 10.91 5.94 -7.21
N GLY A 142 9.96 5.19 -6.65
CA GLY A 142 8.86 4.59 -7.41
C GLY A 142 7.91 5.62 -8.03
N GLU A 143 7.00 5.15 -8.87
CA GLU A 143 5.96 5.98 -9.50
C GLU A 143 4.60 5.71 -8.85
N VAL A 144 3.76 6.75 -8.77
CA VAL A 144 2.37 6.63 -8.30
C VAL A 144 1.46 6.51 -9.50
N SER A 145 0.64 5.46 -9.52
CA SER A 145 -0.41 5.31 -10.52
C SER A 145 -1.58 6.26 -10.22
N GLU A 146 -2.04 7.01 -11.22
CA GLU A 146 -3.33 7.70 -11.10
C GLU A 146 -4.45 6.66 -10.97
N LYS A 147 -5.43 6.98 -10.14
CA LYS A 147 -6.58 6.12 -9.88
C LYS A 147 -7.84 6.97 -9.84
N GLY A 148 -8.96 6.32 -10.13
CA GLY A 148 -10.29 6.90 -9.96
C GLY A 148 -10.81 7.50 -11.24
N PHE A 149 -11.28 8.75 -11.16
CA PHE A 149 -12.02 9.39 -12.24
C PHE A 149 -11.62 10.84 -12.45
N VAL A 150 -11.63 11.28 -13.70
CA VAL A 150 -11.44 12.68 -14.11
C VAL A 150 -12.60 13.14 -14.97
N ILE A 151 -12.97 14.41 -14.85
CA ILE A 151 -13.96 15.04 -15.72
C ILE A 151 -13.21 15.76 -16.84
N SER A 152 -13.47 15.35 -18.08
CA SER A 152 -12.88 15.91 -19.29
C SER A 152 -13.58 17.19 -19.75
N ASP A 153 -13.00 17.84 -20.77
CA ASP A 153 -13.55 19.04 -21.41
C ASP A 153 -14.87 18.80 -22.15
N ALA A 154 -15.33 17.54 -22.29
CA ALA A 154 -16.67 17.22 -22.78
C ALA A 154 -17.79 17.58 -21.79
N CYS A 155 -17.45 18.07 -20.59
CA CYS A 155 -18.42 18.46 -19.57
C CYS A 155 -19.31 19.63 -20.03
N ILE A 156 -20.63 19.38 -20.06
CA ILE A 156 -21.63 20.41 -20.40
C ILE A 156 -22.17 21.19 -19.18
N GLY A 157 -21.53 21.06 -18.02
CA GLY A 157 -21.89 21.84 -16.83
C GLY A 157 -23.25 21.52 -16.16
N CYS A 158 -23.86 20.36 -16.44
CA CYS A 158 -25.21 20.04 -15.93
C CYS A 158 -25.32 19.81 -14.39
N GLY A 159 -24.19 19.69 -13.69
CA GLY A 159 -24.12 19.50 -12.23
C GLY A 159 -24.67 18.17 -11.70
N LYS A 160 -24.97 17.18 -12.55
CA LYS A 160 -25.51 15.89 -12.08
C LYS A 160 -24.51 15.12 -11.22
N CYS A 161 -23.24 15.10 -11.63
CA CYS A 161 -22.16 14.50 -10.84
C CYS A 161 -22.00 15.17 -9.47
N LEU A 162 -22.06 16.51 -9.42
CA LEU A 162 -22.00 17.29 -8.18
C LEU A 162 -23.10 16.87 -7.20
N ARG A 163 -24.36 16.85 -7.64
CA ARG A 163 -25.52 16.48 -6.80
C ARG A 163 -25.51 15.01 -6.40
N GLY A 164 -24.97 14.13 -7.24
CA GLY A 164 -24.93 12.69 -7.01
C GLY A 164 -23.75 12.21 -6.16
N CYS A 165 -22.72 13.04 -5.95
CA CYS A 165 -21.51 12.62 -5.25
C CYS A 165 -21.75 12.41 -3.75
N PRO A 166 -21.58 11.19 -3.20
CA PRO A 166 -21.84 10.91 -1.79
C PRO A 166 -20.88 11.61 -0.83
N GLN A 167 -19.67 11.96 -1.30
CA GLN A 167 -18.66 12.69 -0.52
C GLN A 167 -18.71 14.20 -0.74
N GLN A 168 -19.62 14.68 -1.62
CA GLN A 168 -19.65 16.08 -2.04
C GLN A 168 -18.28 16.60 -2.53
N CYS A 169 -17.47 15.70 -3.10
CA CYS A 169 -16.07 15.97 -3.45
C CYS A 169 -15.90 16.52 -4.89
N ILE A 170 -16.94 17.12 -5.45
CA ILE A 170 -16.89 17.69 -6.80
C ILE A 170 -17.09 19.19 -6.67
N GLU A 171 -16.22 19.97 -7.30
CA GLU A 171 -16.29 21.42 -7.33
C GLU A 171 -16.86 21.90 -8.66
N GLU A 172 -17.61 23.00 -8.60
CA GLU A 172 -18.11 23.68 -9.79
C GLU A 172 -16.97 24.27 -10.62
N GLY A 173 -17.10 24.19 -11.94
CA GLY A 173 -16.11 24.65 -12.90
C GLY A 173 -16.53 24.32 -14.33
N THR A 174 -15.70 24.74 -15.30
CA THR A 174 -15.85 24.36 -16.72
C THR A 174 -14.52 23.79 -17.22
N PRO A 175 -14.28 22.47 -17.13
CA PRO A 175 -15.18 21.43 -16.58
C PRO A 175 -15.27 21.45 -15.05
N PHE A 176 -16.25 20.73 -14.49
CA PHE A 176 -16.30 20.42 -13.05
C PHE A 176 -15.04 19.66 -12.63
N ARG A 177 -14.63 19.77 -11.36
CA ARG A 177 -13.40 19.13 -10.86
C ARG A 177 -13.70 18.15 -9.73
N ILE A 178 -13.12 16.95 -9.77
CA ILE A 178 -13.20 15.99 -8.65
C ILE A 178 -11.99 16.24 -7.73
N MET A 179 -12.25 16.54 -6.45
CA MET A 179 -11.25 16.52 -5.37
C MET A 179 -10.89 15.06 -5.08
N GLN A 180 -9.70 14.66 -5.50
CA GLN A 180 -9.27 13.27 -5.57
C GLN A 180 -9.00 12.71 -4.19
N GLU A 181 -8.48 13.56 -3.31
CA GLU A 181 -8.23 13.30 -1.89
C GLU A 181 -9.51 12.97 -1.11
N HIS A 182 -10.68 13.32 -1.65
CA HIS A 182 -11.99 13.08 -1.05
C HIS A 182 -12.87 12.14 -1.89
N CYS A 183 -12.31 11.51 -2.92
CA CYS A 183 -13.05 10.62 -3.81
C CYS A 183 -13.04 9.15 -3.33
N LEU A 184 -14.22 8.53 -3.21
CA LEU A 184 -14.35 7.10 -2.90
C LEU A 184 -13.96 6.17 -4.06
N HIS A 185 -13.74 6.72 -5.26
CA HIS A 185 -13.64 5.96 -6.51
C HIS A 185 -14.88 5.07 -6.77
N CYS A 186 -16.06 5.49 -6.29
CA CYS A 186 -17.29 4.68 -6.40
C CYS A 186 -17.89 4.61 -7.82
N GLY A 187 -17.48 5.50 -8.72
CA GLY A 187 -17.92 5.49 -10.12
C GLY A 187 -19.33 6.04 -10.38
N ARG A 188 -20.08 6.48 -9.37
CA ARG A 188 -21.44 7.01 -9.58
C ARG A 188 -21.49 8.18 -10.56
N CYS A 189 -20.54 9.11 -10.47
CA CYS A 189 -20.47 10.23 -11.40
C CYS A 189 -20.24 9.76 -12.85
N PHE A 190 -19.43 8.71 -13.03
CA PHE A 190 -19.13 8.09 -14.32
C PHE A 190 -20.38 7.46 -14.93
N GLU A 191 -21.13 6.69 -14.14
CA GLU A 191 -22.37 6.03 -14.57
C GLU A 191 -23.49 7.02 -14.93
N GLU A 192 -23.59 8.12 -14.19
CA GLU A 192 -24.71 9.04 -14.32
C GLU A 192 -24.50 10.15 -15.36
N CYS A 193 -23.27 10.35 -15.87
CA CYS A 193 -22.94 11.45 -16.77
C CYS A 193 -23.66 11.30 -18.13
N PRO A 194 -24.57 12.23 -18.51
CA PRO A 194 -25.39 12.08 -19.72
C PRO A 194 -24.59 12.21 -21.03
N VAL A 195 -23.39 12.80 -20.95
CA VAL A 195 -22.48 13.04 -22.08
C VAL A 195 -21.18 12.23 -21.97
N GLN A 196 -21.10 11.29 -21.02
CA GLN A 196 -19.93 10.43 -20.80
C GLN A 196 -18.61 11.20 -20.65
N ALA A 197 -18.67 12.42 -20.08
CA ALA A 197 -17.50 13.29 -19.93
C ALA A 197 -16.55 12.84 -18.80
N ILE A 198 -16.88 11.79 -18.04
CA ILE A 198 -16.06 11.28 -16.95
C ILE A 198 -15.28 10.06 -17.45
N LEU A 199 -13.97 10.05 -17.22
CA LEU A 199 -13.05 9.01 -17.68
C LEU A 199 -12.38 8.34 -16.47
N ARG A 200 -12.03 7.06 -16.62
CA ARG A 200 -11.13 6.40 -15.68
C ARG A 200 -9.70 6.88 -15.92
N ARG A 201 -8.96 7.08 -14.85
CA ARG A 201 -7.54 7.40 -14.87
C ARG A 201 -6.78 6.45 -13.96
#